data_AF-A0A1U8N492-F1
#
_entry.id   AF-A0A1U8N492-F1
#
_cell.length_a   1.000
_cell.length_b   1.000
_cell.length_c   1.000
_cell.angle_alpha   90.00
_cell.angle_beta   90.00
_cell.angle_gamma   90.00
#
_symmetry.space_group_name_H-M   'P 1'
#
loop_
_entity.id
_entity.type
_entity.pdbx_description
1 polymer ?
#
loop_
_entity_poly.entity_id
_entity_poly.type
_entity_poly.pdbx_seq_one_letter_code
_entity_poly.pdbx_strand_id
1 'polypeptide(L)' 'ICLKKSGYGGQTKLVFHKKAKTTKKIVLRLQCQGCKHVSQHPIKRCKHFEIGGDKKGKGSSLF' A
#
# COMPACT_ATOMS: atom_id res chain seq x y z
N ILE A 1 -6.65 25.46 16.51
CA ILE A 1 -7.18 24.69 15.36
C ILE A 1 -7.76 23.38 15.90
N CYS A 2 -9.07 23.19 15.71
CA CYS A 2 -10.01 22.54 16.62
C CYS A 2 -9.63 21.16 17.20
N LEU A 3 -9.65 21.10 18.54
CA LEU A 3 -9.88 19.90 19.36
C LEU A 3 -11.19 19.25 18.93
N LYS A 4 -11.12 18.20 18.10
CA LYS A 4 -12.31 17.70 17.40
C LYS A 4 -13.29 16.92 18.29
N LYS A 5 -12.86 16.50 19.49
CA LYS A 5 -13.73 15.99 20.56
C LYS A 5 -13.09 16.24 21.93
N SER A 6 -13.34 17.40 22.53
CA SER A 6 -13.16 17.60 23.97
C SER A 6 -14.53 18.00 24.53
N GLY A 7 -15.09 17.16 25.41
CA GLY A 7 -16.46 17.29 25.96
C GLY A 7 -17.42 16.18 25.48
N TYR A 8 -18.66 16.21 25.98
CA TYR A 8 -19.70 15.19 25.75
C TYR A 8 -20.40 15.28 24.39
N GLY A 9 -19.68 15.58 23.31
CA GLY A 9 -20.23 15.50 21.96
C GLY A 9 -19.90 14.14 21.37
N GLY A 10 -20.87 13.37 20.84
CA GLY A 10 -20.75 11.99 20.31
C GLY A 10 -19.68 11.73 19.22
N GLN A 11 -20.05 11.54 17.95
CA GLN A 11 -19.09 11.43 16.81
C GLN A 11 -19.06 12.76 16.02
N THR A 12 -17.90 13.35 15.68
CA THR A 12 -17.79 14.65 14.93
C THR A 12 -17.07 14.50 13.59
N LYS A 13 -16.40 13.37 13.37
CA LYS A 13 -15.78 13.02 12.11
C LYS A 13 -16.65 11.98 11.43
N LEU A 14 -16.95 12.20 10.15
CA LEU A 14 -17.70 11.26 9.34
C LEU A 14 -16.95 9.91 9.30
N VAL A 15 -17.70 8.82 9.47
CA VAL A 15 -17.19 7.45 9.33
C VAL A 15 -17.55 6.97 7.93
N PHE A 16 -16.55 6.51 7.18
CA PHE A 16 -16.75 6.01 5.83
C PHE A 16 -17.09 4.52 5.85
N HIS A 17 -18.35 4.18 5.59
CA HIS A 17 -18.84 2.79 5.68
C HIS A 17 -18.77 2.01 4.36
N LYS A 18 -18.81 2.67 3.19
CA LYS A 18 -18.93 1.99 1.89
C LYS A 18 -17.57 1.76 1.21
N LYS A 19 -16.90 0.64 1.50
CA LYS A 19 -15.63 0.27 0.83
C LYS A 19 -15.89 -0.47 -0.48
N ALA A 20 -15.63 0.17 -1.62
CA ALA A 20 -15.83 -0.43 -2.95
C ALA A 20 -14.57 -1.07 -3.56
N LYS A 21 -13.37 -0.53 -3.26
CA LYS A 21 -12.12 -1.02 -3.85
C LYS A 21 -11.61 -2.24 -3.06
N THR A 22 -11.43 -3.36 -3.76
CA THR A 22 -10.94 -4.63 -3.17
C THR A 22 -9.42 -4.68 -3.05
N THR A 23 -8.69 -3.88 -3.84
CA THR A 23 -7.22 -3.83 -3.85
C THR A 23 -6.72 -2.43 -3.52
N LYS A 24 -5.51 -2.33 -2.97
CA LYS A 24 -4.81 -1.07 -2.70
C LYS A 24 -3.73 -0.85 -3.77
N LYS A 25 -3.29 0.41 -3.94
CA LYS A 25 -2.06 0.69 -4.69
C LYS A 25 -0.89 0.40 -3.75
N ILE A 26 0.03 -0.45 -4.20
CA ILE A 26 1.25 -0.78 -3.46
C ILE A 26 2.30 0.25 -3.86
N VAL A 27 2.99 0.82 -2.88
CA VAL A 27 4.06 1.79 -3.08
C VAL A 27 5.36 1.15 -2.63
N LEU A 28 6.34 1.07 -3.53
CA LEU A 28 7.67 0.60 -3.20
C LEU A 28 8.47 1.71 -2.54
N ARG A 29 9.20 1.35 -1.50
CA ARG A 29 10.19 2.21 -0.87
C ARG A 29 11.57 1.81 -1.37
N LEU A 30 12.13 2.60 -2.26
CA LEU A 30 13.48 2.38 -2.79
C LEU A 30 14.47 3.18 -1.95
N GLN A 31 15.43 2.50 -1.33
CA GLN A 31 16.48 3.12 -0.54
C GLN A 31 17.81 2.99 -1.27
N CYS A 32 18.48 4.11 -1.51
CA CYS A 32 19.84 4.10 -2.03
C CYS A 32 20.81 3.58 -0.95
N GLN A 33 21.63 2.59 -1.27
CA GLN A 33 22.59 2.03 -0.33
C GLN A 33 23.75 2.98 -0.01
N GLY A 34 24.15 3.83 -0.97
CA GLY A 34 25.24 4.81 -0.77
C GLY A 34 24.83 6.03 0.03
N CYS A 35 23.81 6.77 -0.44
CA CYS A 35 23.40 8.05 0.16
C CYS A 35 22.21 7.95 1.12
N LYS A 36 21.61 6.76 1.29
CA LYS A 36 20.41 6.51 2.13
C LYS A 36 19.15 7.28 1.75
N HIS A 37 19.15 7.96 0.60
CA HIS A 37 17.96 8.63 0.07
C HIS A 37 16.84 7.61 -0.18
N VAL A 38 15.61 8.02 0.12
CA VAL A 38 14.42 7.18 -0.01
C VAL A 38 13.48 7.78 -1.05
N SER A 39 13.16 7.03 -2.09
CA SER A 39 12.13 7.40 -3.06
C SER A 39 10.93 6.44 -2.97
N GLN A 40 9.73 6.99 -3.19
CA GLN A 40 8.48 6.23 -3.18
C GLN A 40 8.01 6.02 -4.62
N HIS A 41 7.87 4.77 -5.04
CA HIS A 41 7.43 4.42 -6.39
C HIS A 41 6.08 3.69 -6.37
N PRO A 42 4.97 4.31 -6.81
CA PRO A 42 3.66 3.68 -6.82
C PRO A 42 3.49 2.74 -8.02
N ILE A 43 3.03 1.51 -7.77
CA ILE A 43 2.68 0.54 -8.83
C ILE A 43 1.17 0.59 -9.11
N LYS A 44 0.77 0.07 -10.28
CA LYS A 44 -0.63 -0.24 -10.60
C LYS A 44 -1.24 -1.20 -9.56
N ARG A 45 -2.57 -1.22 -9.46
CA ARG A 45 -3.27 -2.12 -8.53
C ARG A 45 -3.14 -3.56 -9.00
N CYS A 46 -2.75 -4.46 -8.12
CA CYS A 46 -2.71 -5.90 -8.32
C CYS A 46 -3.37 -6.61 -7.12
N LYS A 47 -3.86 -7.83 -7.34
CA LYS A 47 -4.43 -8.67 -6.26
C LYS A 47 -3.34 -9.43 -5.51
N HIS A 48 -2.38 -9.98 -6.26
CA HIS A 48 -1.21 -10.67 -5.73
C HIS A 48 0.03 -9.85 -6.04
N PHE A 49 0.86 -9.65 -5.03
CA PHE A 49 2.12 -8.93 -5.13
C PHE A 49 3.10 -9.56 -4.16
N GLU A 50 4.24 -9.98 -4.68
CA GLU A 50 5.30 -10.63 -3.92
C GLU A 50 6.63 -9.93 -4.26
N ILE A 51 7.46 -9.72 -3.24
CA ILE A 51 8.82 -9.18 -3.39
C ILE A 51 9.79 -10.32 -3.05
N GLY A 52 10.78 -10.56 -3.92
CA GLY A 52 11.86 -11.51 -3.64
C GLY A 52 11.55 -12.97 -4.01
N GLY A 53 10.57 -13.23 -4.86
CA GLY A 53 10.30 -14.58 -5.37
C GLY A 53 11.31 -15.04 -6.43
N ASP A 54 11.32 -16.35 -6.70
CA ASP A 54 12.15 -16.94 -7.73
C ASP A 54 11.79 -16.42 -9.13
N LYS A 55 12.82 -16.13 -9.92
CA LYS A 55 12.62 -15.79 -11.34
C LYS A 55 11.99 -17.02 -12.01
N LYS A 56 10.79 -16.85 -12.59
CA LYS A 56 10.18 -17.90 -13.42
C LYS A 56 11.17 -18.30 -14.51
N GLY A 57 11.58 -19.57 -14.51
CA GLY A 57 12.47 -20.13 -15.51
C GLY A 57 11.89 -20.01 -16.92
N LYS A 58 12.75 -19.85 -17.92
CA LYS A 58 12.33 -19.89 -19.33
C LYS A 58 11.90 -21.32 -19.67
N GLY A 59 10.59 -21.56 -19.70
CA GLY A 59 10.00 -22.73 -20.35
C GLY A 59 10.32 -24.09 -19.70
N SER A 60 10.13 -24.24 -18.39
CA SER A 60 9.93 -25.60 -17.85
C SER A 60 8.58 -26.10 -18.37
N SER A 61 8.64 -27.05 -19.31
CA SER A 61 7.47 -27.83 -19.74
C SER A 61 6.75 -28.34 -18.49
N LEU A 62 5.48 -28.00 -18.37
CA LEU A 62 4.61 -28.49 -17.30
C LEU A 62 4.39 -29.99 -17.51
N PHE A 63 5.15 -30.79 -16.77
CA PHE A 63 4.78 -32.14 -16.33
C PHE A 63 5.00 -32.18 -14.82
#